data_AF-A0A2G5TU74-F1
#
_entry.id   AF-A0A2G5TU74-F1
#
_cell.length_a   1.000
_cell.length_b   1.000
_cell.length_c   1.000
_cell.angle_alpha   90.00
_cell.angle_beta   90.00
_cell.angle_gamma   90.00
#
_symmetry.space_group_name_H-M   'P 1'
#
loop_
_entity.id
_entity.type
_entity.pdbx_description
1 polymer ?
#
loop_
_entity_poly.entity_id
_entity_poly.type
_entity_poly.pdbx_seq_one_letter_code
_entity_poly.pdbx_strand_id
1 'polypeptide(L)'
;MREINSFFSCILTCLLYVLGASAGIYRGDLIYIHFNSIILIFAIFAVTIWAALIVSYHFGTGNSVTTISEFWFGIENHPKVLDIDLKSFIRTRFTFVIWPLFIISALYFHKITYGKISTSLICASSVQLLYIFQFHWNEDLYLNSLDSKRCDCGFYRLWADFVLGPIIYTSPITVLAATNRSVGLISNGLFCLAAVVSILFTAKCDRQKYEFRKSKGDLKMGGVDAFFISAKYRTDSGEPNANLLLGESKIKVKKLSE
;
A
#
# COMPACT_ATOMS: atom_id res chain seq x y z
N MET A 1 14.37 -4.24 -16.59
CA MET A 1 13.25 -4.67 -15.72
C MET A 1 13.58 -4.21 -14.31
N ARG A 2 12.63 -3.61 -13.58
CA ARG A 2 12.85 -3.21 -12.19
C ARG A 2 13.03 -4.49 -11.35
N GLU A 3 14.03 -4.56 -10.48
CA GLU A 3 14.18 -5.69 -9.58
C GLU A 3 13.07 -5.65 -8.52
N ILE A 4 12.16 -6.62 -8.57
CA ILE A 4 11.01 -6.73 -7.69
C ILE A 4 11.34 -7.82 -6.65
N ASN A 5 11.66 -7.39 -5.43
CA ASN A 5 12.03 -8.28 -4.34
C ASN A 5 11.39 -7.87 -3.00
N SER A 6 10.22 -7.22 -3.02
CA SER A 6 9.63 -6.73 -1.77
C SER A 6 9.15 -7.85 -0.87
N PHE A 7 8.67 -8.95 -1.46
CA PHE A 7 8.14 -10.08 -0.70
C PHE A 7 9.21 -10.74 0.17
N PHE A 8 10.34 -11.15 -0.42
CA PHE A 8 11.40 -11.76 0.36
C PHE A 8 12.06 -10.76 1.31
N SER A 9 12.18 -9.49 0.92
CA SER A 9 12.67 -8.43 1.82
C SER A 9 11.77 -8.28 3.05
N CYS A 10 10.45 -8.26 2.89
CA CYS A 10 9.52 -8.17 4.02
C CYS A 10 9.62 -9.39 4.94
N ILE A 11 9.66 -10.59 4.36
CA ILE A 11 9.80 -11.84 5.13
C ILE A 11 11.12 -11.84 5.89
N LEU A 12 12.22 -11.52 5.23
CA LEU A 12 13.55 -11.47 5.85
C LEU A 12 13.57 -10.49 7.03
N THR A 13 13.02 -9.29 6.86
CA THR A 13 12.95 -8.30 7.94
C THR A 13 12.11 -8.79 9.11
N CYS A 14 10.95 -9.43 8.86
CA CYS A 14 10.12 -10.01 9.92
C CYS A 14 10.82 -11.17 10.63
N LEU A 15 11.53 -12.04 9.88
CA LEU A 15 12.30 -13.14 10.44
C LEU A 15 13.45 -12.64 11.30
N LEU A 16 14.23 -11.69 10.81
CA LEU A 16 15.31 -11.06 11.58
C LEU A 16 14.77 -10.39 12.85
N TYR A 17 13.58 -9.79 12.77
CA TYR A 17 12.92 -9.21 13.94
C TYR A 17 12.56 -10.27 14.99
N VAL A 18 11.88 -11.35 14.58
CA VAL A 18 11.49 -12.45 15.47
C VAL A 18 12.72 -13.16 16.04
N LEU A 19 13.72 -13.42 15.21
CA LEU A 19 14.97 -14.07 15.62
C LEU A 19 15.74 -13.21 16.63
N GLY A 20 15.88 -11.91 16.38
CA GLY A 20 16.54 -10.98 17.31
C GLY A 20 15.83 -10.89 18.66
N ALA A 21 14.49 -10.86 18.66
CA ALA A 21 13.69 -10.93 19.88
C ALA A 21 13.86 -12.28 20.62
N SER A 22 13.86 -13.40 19.88
CA SER A 22 14.02 -14.74 20.46
C SER A 22 15.42 -15.00 21.03
N ALA A 23 16.45 -14.39 20.45
CA ALA A 23 17.82 -14.44 20.92
C ALA A 23 18.07 -13.50 22.13
N GLY A 24 17.06 -12.74 22.56
CA GLY A 24 17.17 -11.84 23.71
C GLY A 24 17.97 -10.56 23.43
N ILE A 25 18.20 -10.20 22.16
CA ILE A 25 18.93 -8.97 21.79
C ILE A 25 18.10 -7.74 22.22
N TYR A 26 16.78 -7.82 22.11
CA TYR A 26 15.83 -6.80 22.53
C TYR A 26 14.48 -7.43 22.87
N ARG A 27 13.59 -6.64 23.48
CA ARG A 27 12.22 -7.08 23.79
C ARG A 27 11.35 -7.13 22.53
N GLY A 28 10.57 -8.19 22.36
CA GLY A 28 9.70 -8.37 21.19
C GLY A 28 8.56 -7.34 21.07
N ASP A 29 8.24 -6.58 22.12
CA ASP A 29 7.20 -5.53 22.14
C ASP A 29 7.74 -4.12 21.83
N LEU A 30 9.02 -4.00 21.45
CA LEU A 30 9.71 -2.72 21.28
C LEU A 30 9.03 -1.78 20.27
N ILE A 31 8.63 -2.29 19.10
CA ILE A 31 8.04 -1.48 18.03
C ILE A 31 6.66 -0.98 18.45
N TYR A 32 5.89 -1.81 19.15
CA TYR A 32 4.57 -1.43 19.65
C TYR A 32 4.67 -0.30 20.69
N ILE A 33 5.59 -0.43 21.67
CA ILE A 33 5.77 0.55 22.74
C ILE A 33 6.28 1.89 22.21
N HIS A 34 7.23 1.86 21.27
CA HIS A 34 7.84 3.07 20.71
C HIS A 34 7.22 3.52 19.39
N PHE A 35 6.01 3.05 19.06
CA PHE A 35 5.39 3.33 17.76
C PHE A 35 5.24 4.83 17.49
N ASN A 36 4.84 5.62 18.50
CA ASN A 36 4.73 7.07 18.38
C ASN A 36 6.06 7.73 18.01
N SER A 37 7.17 7.27 18.59
CA SER A 37 8.51 7.76 18.27
C SER A 37 8.94 7.36 16.85
N ILE A 38 8.60 6.14 16.42
CA ILE A 38 8.88 5.66 15.05
C ILE A 38 8.11 6.52 14.03
N ILE A 39 6.82 6.79 14.29
CA ILE A 39 5.99 7.64 13.44
C ILE A 39 6.51 9.08 13.40
N LEU A 40 7.01 9.61 14.52
CA LEU A 40 7.65 10.93 14.54
C LEU A 40 8.90 10.97 13.65
N ILE A 41 9.75 9.95 13.71
CA ILE A 41 10.92 9.83 12.83
C ILE A 41 10.48 9.75 11.36
N PHE A 42 9.43 8.99 11.07
CA PHE A 42 8.86 8.89 9.73
C PHE A 42 8.27 10.22 9.23
N ALA A 43 7.67 11.02 10.12
CA ALA A 43 7.21 12.37 9.79
C ALA A 43 8.38 13.30 9.45
N ILE A 44 9.48 13.24 10.21
CA ILE A 44 10.71 13.98 9.90
C ILE A 44 11.27 13.53 8.55
N PHE A 45 11.31 12.22 8.26
CA PHE A 45 11.72 11.72 6.94
C PHE A 45 10.80 12.18 5.81
N ALA A 46 9.49 12.20 6.00
CA ALA A 46 8.56 12.70 4.99
C ALA A 46 8.85 14.18 4.64
N VAL A 47 9.03 15.03 5.66
CA VAL A 47 9.32 16.46 5.49
C VAL A 47 10.70 16.69 4.86
N THR A 48 11.72 15.97 5.32
CA THR A 48 13.09 16.12 4.81
C THR A 48 13.24 15.63 3.38
N ILE A 49 12.64 14.48 3.03
CA ILE A 49 12.61 13.97 1.66
C ILE A 49 11.86 14.94 0.76
N TRP A 50 10.70 15.43 1.19
CA TRP A 50 9.93 16.41 0.44
C TRP A 50 10.74 17.70 0.17
N ALA A 51 11.41 18.24 1.20
CA ALA A 51 12.26 19.42 1.04
C ALA A 51 13.43 19.15 0.08
N ALA A 52 14.04 17.97 0.15
CA ALA A 52 15.10 17.56 -0.76
C ALA A 52 14.61 17.48 -2.22
N LEU A 53 13.38 16.99 -2.46
CA LEU A 53 12.78 16.98 -3.80
C LEU A 53 12.57 18.39 -4.35
N ILE A 54 12.14 19.34 -3.52
CA ILE A 54 11.98 20.75 -3.92
C ILE A 54 13.33 21.37 -4.27
N VAL A 55 14.35 21.14 -3.44
CA VAL A 55 15.70 21.65 -3.69
C VAL A 55 16.28 21.04 -4.96
N SER A 56 16.12 19.73 -5.15
CA SER A 56 16.53 19.03 -6.38
C SER A 56 15.83 19.59 -7.62
N TYR A 57 14.52 19.81 -7.54
CA TYR A 57 13.75 20.41 -8.63
C TYR A 57 14.24 21.82 -8.98
N HIS A 58 14.54 22.64 -7.97
CA HIS A 58 15.05 23.99 -8.15
C HIS A 58 16.41 24.01 -8.85
N PHE A 59 17.36 23.20 -8.38
CA PHE A 59 18.67 23.11 -9.01
C PHE A 59 18.63 22.45 -10.39
N GLY A 60 17.68 21.54 -10.65
CA GLY A 60 17.55 20.85 -11.93
C GLY A 60 16.90 21.69 -13.03
N THR A 61 15.96 22.57 -12.68
CA THR A 61 15.16 23.33 -13.67
C THR A 61 15.33 24.84 -13.60
N GLY A 62 15.89 25.37 -12.50
CA GLY A 62 15.90 26.81 -12.19
C GLY A 62 14.55 27.36 -11.72
N ASN A 63 13.50 26.54 -11.70
CA ASN A 63 12.16 26.94 -11.29
C ASN A 63 11.93 26.69 -9.79
N SER A 64 11.01 27.44 -9.19
CA SER A 64 10.58 27.23 -7.81
C SER A 64 9.18 26.64 -7.77
N VAL A 65 8.86 25.93 -6.70
CA VAL A 65 7.48 25.53 -6.40
C VAL A 65 6.70 26.79 -6.04
N THR A 66 5.67 27.13 -6.81
CA THR A 66 4.93 28.39 -6.66
C THR A 66 3.48 28.18 -6.27
N THR A 67 2.91 27.02 -6.65
CA THR A 67 1.49 26.75 -6.43
C THR A 67 1.27 25.78 -5.26
N ILE A 68 0.18 25.96 -4.51
CA ILE A 68 -0.26 25.00 -3.47
C ILE A 68 -0.45 23.59 -4.06
N SER A 69 -0.91 23.50 -5.31
CA SER A 69 -1.06 22.22 -6.01
C SER A 69 0.28 21.51 -6.20
N GLU A 70 1.31 22.22 -6.64
CA GLU A 70 2.66 21.67 -6.83
C GLU A 70 3.29 21.25 -5.51
N PHE A 71 3.05 22.04 -4.44
CA PHE A 71 3.44 21.68 -3.08
C PHE A 71 2.79 20.35 -2.62
N TRP A 72 1.48 20.23 -2.82
CA TRP A 72 0.69 19.14 -2.27
C TRP A 72 0.82 17.85 -3.08
N PHE A 73 0.64 17.93 -4.40
CA PHE A 73 0.66 16.78 -5.31
C PHE A 73 2.05 16.45 -5.84
N GLY A 74 2.98 17.41 -5.81
CA GLY A 74 4.33 17.25 -6.32
C GLY A 74 4.46 17.73 -7.77
N ILE A 75 5.70 17.69 -8.25
CA ILE A 75 6.05 18.08 -9.64
C ILE A 75 6.71 16.90 -10.35
N GLU A 76 7.59 16.19 -9.65
CA GLU A 76 8.26 15.03 -10.21
C GLU A 76 7.40 13.77 -10.08
N ASN A 77 7.16 13.12 -11.22
CA ASN A 77 6.44 11.87 -11.25
C ASN A 77 7.24 10.76 -10.56
N HIS A 78 8.44 10.43 -11.04
CA HIS A 78 9.29 9.37 -10.48
C HIS A 78 10.66 9.90 -10.06
N PRO A 79 10.78 10.58 -8.91
CA PRO A 79 12.09 10.98 -8.40
C PRO A 79 12.93 9.73 -8.15
N LYS A 80 14.16 9.75 -8.67
CA LYS A 80 15.12 8.65 -8.54
C LYS A 80 16.31 9.08 -7.69
N VAL A 81 16.68 8.24 -6.74
CA VAL A 81 17.93 8.35 -5.98
C VAL A 81 18.71 7.07 -6.22
N LEU A 82 19.91 7.18 -6.81
CA LEU A 82 20.76 6.00 -7.12
C LEU A 82 19.99 4.92 -7.92
N ASP A 83 19.25 5.34 -8.95
CA ASP A 83 18.35 4.49 -9.78
C ASP A 83 17.15 3.85 -9.07
N ILE A 84 16.93 4.14 -7.79
CA ILE A 84 15.75 3.69 -7.04
C ILE A 84 14.64 4.72 -7.18
N ASP A 85 13.49 4.32 -7.75
CA ASP A 85 12.29 5.17 -7.73
C ASP A 85 11.67 5.21 -6.33
N LEU A 86 11.75 6.42 -5.77
CA LEU A 86 11.47 6.73 -4.38
C LEU A 86 10.02 6.43 -3.99
N LYS A 87 9.04 6.66 -4.88
CA LYS A 87 7.61 6.43 -4.59
C LYS A 87 7.35 4.98 -4.24
N SER A 88 7.84 4.08 -5.09
CA SER A 88 7.66 2.64 -4.87
C SER A 88 8.53 2.15 -3.73
N PHE A 89 9.75 2.68 -3.57
CA PHE A 89 10.63 2.29 -2.47
C PHE A 89 10.02 2.61 -1.11
N ILE A 90 9.55 3.84 -0.90
CA ILE A 90 8.92 4.25 0.37
C ILE A 90 7.73 3.36 0.71
N ARG A 91 6.77 3.24 -0.22
CA ARG A 91 5.58 2.45 0.05
C ARG A 91 5.91 0.99 0.32
N THR A 92 6.71 0.36 -0.52
CA THR A 92 6.93 -1.10 -0.43
C THR A 92 7.92 -1.49 0.67
N ARG A 93 8.95 -0.69 0.95
CA ARG A 93 10.03 -1.04 1.89
C ARG A 93 9.91 -0.40 3.26
N PHE A 94 9.19 0.72 3.39
CA PHE A 94 8.93 1.32 4.70
C PHE A 94 7.50 1.07 5.14
N THR A 95 6.51 1.60 4.42
CA THR A 95 5.09 1.57 4.84
C THR A 95 4.57 0.14 5.01
N PHE A 96 4.75 -0.70 3.99
CA PHE A 96 4.25 -2.08 4.03
C PHE A 96 5.13 -3.04 4.83
N VAL A 97 6.33 -2.61 5.27
CA VAL A 97 7.23 -3.42 6.14
C VAL A 97 7.06 -3.05 7.62
N ILE A 98 6.83 -1.78 7.96
CA ILE A 98 6.59 -1.40 9.36
C ILE A 98 5.28 -1.98 9.89
N TRP A 99 4.28 -2.15 9.03
CA TRP A 99 2.97 -2.68 9.39
C TRP A 99 3.04 -4.13 9.92
N PRO A 100 3.62 -5.13 9.22
CA PRO A 100 3.73 -6.48 9.75
C PRO A 100 4.64 -6.54 10.99
N LEU A 101 5.70 -5.74 11.05
CA LEU A 101 6.55 -5.62 12.24
C LEU A 101 5.77 -5.12 13.46
N PHE A 102 4.91 -4.11 13.27
CA PHE A 102 4.02 -3.62 14.32
C PHE A 102 3.06 -4.71 14.79
N ILE A 103 2.44 -5.46 13.86
CA ILE A 103 1.54 -6.58 14.21
C ILE A 103 2.26 -7.62 15.08
N ILE A 104 3.46 -8.05 14.66
CA ILE A 104 4.27 -9.01 15.41
C ILE A 104 4.61 -8.45 16.79
N SER A 105 5.01 -7.19 16.87
CA SER A 105 5.35 -6.54 18.13
C SER A 105 4.14 -6.39 19.06
N ALA A 106 2.95 -6.10 18.51
CA ALA A 106 1.70 -6.04 19.25
C ALA A 106 1.31 -7.40 19.85
N LEU A 107 1.57 -8.51 19.14
CA LEU A 107 1.37 -9.87 19.66
C LEU A 107 2.31 -10.17 20.83
N TYR A 108 3.58 -9.77 20.76
CA TYR A 108 4.51 -9.86 21.89
C TYR A 108 4.03 -9.02 23.07
N PHE A 109 3.66 -7.76 22.84
CA PHE A 109 3.16 -6.85 23.86
C PHE A 109 1.99 -7.46 24.63
N HIS A 110 1.00 -7.95 23.90
CA HIS A 110 -0.19 -8.53 24.49
C HIS A 110 0.13 -9.81 25.29
N LYS A 111 1.01 -10.68 24.75
CA LYS A 111 1.46 -11.90 25.46
C LYS A 111 2.20 -11.58 26.75
N ILE A 112 3.07 -10.56 26.74
CA ILE A 112 3.83 -10.12 27.92
C ILE A 112 2.88 -9.52 28.97
N THR A 113 1.90 -8.73 28.53
CA THR A 113 0.98 -8.01 29.42
C THR A 113 -0.08 -8.91 30.05
N TYR A 114 -0.66 -9.84 29.29
CA TYR A 114 -1.81 -10.64 29.72
C TYR A 114 -1.51 -12.15 29.87
N GLY A 115 -0.28 -12.58 29.58
CA GLY A 115 0.16 -13.98 29.68
C GLY A 115 -0.35 -14.92 28.59
N LYS A 116 -1.45 -14.56 27.91
CA LYS A 116 -2.04 -15.31 26.79
C LYS A 116 -2.46 -14.35 25.67
N ILE A 117 -2.51 -14.83 24.44
CA ILE A 117 -2.94 -14.05 23.28
C ILE A 117 -4.44 -14.24 23.05
N SER A 118 -5.20 -13.15 23.01
CA SER A 118 -6.63 -13.15 22.66
C SER A 118 -6.88 -13.74 21.27
N THR A 119 -7.95 -14.54 21.13
CA THR A 119 -8.31 -15.14 19.84
C THR A 119 -8.67 -14.09 18.80
N SER A 120 -9.31 -12.99 19.19
CA SER A 120 -9.61 -11.86 18.30
C SER A 120 -8.35 -11.17 17.79
N LEU A 121 -7.31 -11.03 18.63
CA LEU A 121 -6.05 -10.44 18.21
C LEU A 121 -5.32 -11.34 17.20
N ILE A 122 -5.29 -12.66 17.42
CA ILE A 122 -4.72 -13.64 16.48
C ILE A 122 -5.44 -13.56 15.13
N CYS A 123 -6.77 -13.57 15.15
CA CYS A 123 -7.63 -13.47 13.98
C CYS A 123 -7.33 -12.20 13.16
N ALA A 124 -7.40 -11.01 13.79
CA ALA A 124 -7.16 -9.74 13.13
C ALA A 124 -5.73 -9.62 12.59
N SER A 125 -4.74 -10.05 13.38
CA SER A 125 -3.32 -10.04 12.98
C SER A 125 -3.10 -10.94 11.77
N SER A 126 -3.69 -12.13 11.75
CA SER A 126 -3.53 -13.10 10.65
C SER A 126 -4.10 -12.57 9.34
N VAL A 127 -5.29 -11.94 9.40
CA VAL A 127 -5.93 -11.34 8.23
C VAL A 127 -5.12 -10.14 7.70
N GLN A 128 -4.63 -9.25 8.57
CA GLN A 128 -3.80 -8.12 8.12
C GLN A 128 -2.47 -8.60 7.54
N LEU A 129 -1.81 -9.60 8.13
CA LEU A 129 -0.59 -10.20 7.58
C LEU A 129 -0.84 -10.85 6.21
N LEU A 130 -1.95 -11.57 6.04
CA LEU A 130 -2.36 -12.11 4.74
C LEU A 130 -2.54 -11.01 3.70
N TYR A 131 -3.19 -9.90 4.06
CA TYR A 131 -3.35 -8.75 3.18
C TYR A 131 -1.99 -8.15 2.75
N ILE A 132 -1.07 -7.94 3.69
CA ILE A 132 0.27 -7.40 3.43
C ILE A 132 1.07 -8.35 2.52
N PHE A 133 1.04 -9.65 2.79
CA PHE A 133 1.73 -10.63 1.95
C PHE A 133 1.14 -10.71 0.55
N GLN A 134 -0.19 -10.63 0.42
CA GLN A 134 -0.83 -10.57 -0.89
C GLN A 134 -0.44 -9.30 -1.66
N PHE A 135 -0.29 -8.15 -1.00
CA PHE A 135 0.22 -6.93 -1.62
C PHE A 135 1.63 -7.13 -2.17
N HIS A 136 2.54 -7.68 -1.36
CA HIS A 136 3.92 -7.93 -1.79
C HIS A 136 4.03 -8.99 -2.89
N TRP A 137 3.16 -10.01 -2.88
CA TRP A 137 3.10 -11.01 -3.94
C TRP A 137 2.65 -10.42 -5.28
N ASN A 138 1.77 -9.41 -5.23
CA ASN A 138 1.24 -8.73 -6.40
C ASN A 138 1.82 -7.30 -6.54
N GLU A 139 3.09 -7.11 -6.17
CA GLU A 139 3.79 -5.81 -6.26
C GLU A 139 3.77 -5.27 -7.71
N ASP A 140 3.78 -6.17 -8.69
CA ASP A 140 3.67 -5.87 -10.12
C ASP A 140 2.34 -5.17 -10.47
N LEU A 141 1.23 -5.58 -9.86
CA LEU A 141 -0.08 -4.94 -10.05
C LEU A 141 -0.07 -3.51 -9.51
N TYR A 142 0.54 -3.30 -8.34
CA TYR A 142 0.69 -1.97 -7.75
C TYR A 142 1.52 -1.05 -8.64
N LEU A 143 2.70 -1.50 -9.07
CA LEU A 143 3.58 -0.73 -9.96
C LEU A 143 2.91 -0.39 -11.31
N ASN A 144 1.98 -1.25 -11.74
CA ASN A 144 1.24 -1.05 -12.98
C ASN A 144 -0.06 -0.24 -12.84
N SER A 145 -0.44 0.14 -11.61
CA SER A 145 -1.60 0.98 -11.34
C SER A 145 -1.47 2.37 -11.96
N LEU A 146 -2.61 3.01 -12.26
CA LEU A 146 -2.62 4.37 -12.80
C LEU A 146 -1.99 5.35 -11.82
N ASP A 147 -2.35 5.23 -10.54
CA ASP A 147 -1.83 6.10 -9.49
C ASP A 147 -0.32 5.98 -9.35
N SER A 148 0.25 4.77 -9.47
CA SER A 148 1.71 4.62 -9.42
C SER A 148 2.41 5.26 -10.63
N LYS A 149 1.77 5.27 -11.81
CA LYS A 149 2.36 5.77 -13.07
C LYS A 149 2.13 7.26 -13.31
N ARG A 150 1.05 7.82 -12.78
CA ARG A 150 0.57 9.16 -13.15
C ARG A 150 0.54 10.14 -11.98
N CYS A 151 0.49 9.68 -10.74
CA CYS A 151 0.53 10.59 -9.60
C CYS A 151 1.97 10.96 -9.25
N ASP A 152 2.19 12.25 -9.07
CA ASP A 152 3.48 12.82 -8.71
C ASP A 152 3.82 12.58 -7.23
N CYS A 153 5.11 12.74 -6.92
CA CYS A 153 5.67 12.52 -5.59
C CYS A 153 5.65 13.82 -4.76
N GLY A 154 4.46 14.23 -4.32
CA GLY A 154 4.28 15.42 -3.46
C GLY A 154 4.30 15.15 -1.96
N PHE A 155 4.13 16.23 -1.18
CA PHE A 155 4.02 16.16 0.28
C PHE A 155 2.91 15.21 0.73
N TYR A 156 1.73 15.28 0.09
CA TYR A 156 0.59 14.42 0.41
C TYR A 156 0.96 12.94 0.36
N ARG A 157 1.66 12.53 -0.71
CA ARG A 157 2.00 11.11 -0.92
C ARG A 157 2.99 10.63 0.14
N LEU A 158 4.04 11.42 0.40
CA LEU A 158 5.05 11.11 1.40
C LEU A 158 4.44 11.04 2.80
N TRP A 159 3.60 12.01 3.17
CA TRP A 159 2.91 12.03 4.45
C TRP A 159 1.92 10.86 4.60
N ALA A 160 1.19 10.55 3.53
CA ALA A 160 0.26 9.42 3.51
C ALA A 160 0.98 8.09 3.71
N ASP A 161 2.11 7.88 3.03
CA ASP A 161 2.87 6.62 3.10
C ASP A 161 3.65 6.49 4.42
N PHE A 162 4.25 7.55 4.96
CA PHE A 162 5.06 7.48 6.18
C PHE A 162 4.25 7.59 7.48
N VAL A 163 3.18 8.39 7.51
CA VAL A 163 2.49 8.76 8.75
C VAL A 163 1.07 8.20 8.76
N LEU A 164 0.24 8.64 7.81
CA LEU A 164 -1.20 8.35 7.85
C LEU A 164 -1.51 6.86 7.67
N GLY A 165 -0.88 6.23 6.68
CA GLY A 165 -1.06 4.81 6.36
C GLY A 165 -0.75 3.93 7.57
N PRO A 166 0.49 3.98 8.12
CA PRO A 166 0.84 3.19 9.29
C PRO A 166 -0.11 3.42 10.47
N ILE A 167 -0.47 4.66 10.81
CA ILE A 167 -1.37 4.95 11.95
C ILE A 167 -2.76 4.34 11.75
N ILE A 168 -3.38 4.57 10.58
CA ILE A 168 -4.76 4.11 10.33
C ILE A 168 -4.80 2.58 10.31
N TYR A 169 -3.89 1.96 9.58
CA TYR A 169 -3.92 0.52 9.35
C TYR A 169 -3.56 -0.30 10.59
N THR A 170 -2.70 0.23 11.46
CA THR A 170 -2.37 -0.44 12.73
C THR A 170 -3.39 -0.18 13.83
N SER A 171 -4.24 0.85 13.72
CA SER A 171 -5.21 1.21 14.76
C SER A 171 -6.09 0.06 15.28
N PRO A 172 -6.62 -0.87 14.46
CA PRO A 172 -7.43 -1.98 14.99
C PRO A 172 -6.60 -2.92 15.86
N ILE A 173 -5.35 -3.16 15.47
CA ILE A 173 -4.40 -3.99 16.21
C ILE A 173 -3.99 -3.31 17.50
N THR A 174 -3.78 -1.99 17.49
CA THR A 174 -3.50 -1.21 18.71
C THR A 174 -4.60 -1.36 19.74
N VAL A 175 -5.86 -1.21 19.33
CA VAL A 175 -7.00 -1.35 20.24
C VAL A 175 -7.11 -2.78 20.79
N LEU A 176 -6.96 -3.80 19.93
CA LEU A 176 -7.02 -5.21 20.34
C LEU A 176 -5.82 -5.65 21.18
N ALA A 177 -4.63 -5.11 20.94
CA ALA A 177 -3.44 -5.42 21.72
C ALA A 177 -3.51 -4.79 23.11
N ALA A 178 -4.01 -3.55 23.20
CA ALA A 178 -4.21 -2.84 24.47
C ALA A 178 -5.42 -3.34 25.29
N THR A 179 -6.32 -4.11 24.70
CA THR A 179 -7.51 -4.64 25.39
C THR A 179 -7.50 -6.16 25.41
N ASN A 180 -7.60 -6.79 26.58
CA ASN A 180 -7.74 -8.25 26.67
C ASN A 180 -9.18 -8.73 26.37
N ARG A 181 -9.86 -8.06 25.43
CA ARG A 181 -11.22 -8.41 25.02
C ARG A 181 -11.16 -9.34 23.81
N SER A 182 -11.98 -10.39 23.84
CA SER A 182 -12.17 -11.30 22.73
C SER A 182 -13.65 -11.42 22.45
N VAL A 183 -14.02 -11.40 21.18
CA VAL A 183 -15.34 -11.84 20.74
C VAL A 183 -15.39 -13.37 20.80
N GLY A 184 -16.59 -13.95 20.78
CA GLY A 184 -16.79 -15.39 20.71
C GLY A 184 -16.10 -16.01 19.48
N LEU A 185 -15.66 -17.26 19.62
CA LEU A 185 -14.88 -17.97 18.61
C LEU A 185 -15.59 -18.04 17.24
N ILE A 186 -16.90 -18.24 17.25
CA ILE A 186 -17.73 -18.29 16.03
C ILE A 186 -17.70 -16.94 15.31
N SER A 187 -17.90 -15.84 16.04
CA SER A 187 -17.86 -14.48 15.47
C SER A 187 -16.48 -14.13 14.90
N ASN A 188 -15.40 -14.49 15.62
CA ASN A 188 -14.04 -14.32 15.12
C ASN A 188 -13.81 -15.11 13.81
N GLY A 189 -14.30 -16.34 13.75
CA GLY A 189 -14.26 -17.18 12.54
C GLY A 189 -15.01 -16.54 11.37
N LEU A 190 -16.22 -16.02 11.61
CA LEU A 190 -17.02 -15.33 10.59
C LEU A 190 -16.34 -14.06 10.08
N PHE A 191 -15.79 -13.23 10.98
CA PHE A 191 -15.06 -12.02 10.57
C PHE A 191 -13.79 -12.34 9.79
N CYS A 192 -13.04 -13.37 10.21
CA CYS A 192 -11.87 -13.83 9.44
C CYS A 192 -12.27 -14.31 8.06
N LEU A 193 -13.29 -15.15 7.97
CA LEU A 193 -13.75 -15.70 6.70
C LEU A 193 -14.20 -14.57 5.76
N ALA A 194 -15.02 -13.64 6.27
CA ALA A 194 -15.47 -12.49 5.50
C ALA A 194 -14.28 -11.67 4.99
N ALA A 195 -13.30 -11.37 5.85
CA ALA A 195 -12.14 -10.59 5.45
C ALA A 195 -11.26 -11.32 4.42
N VAL A 196 -11.02 -12.63 4.58
CA VAL A 196 -10.27 -13.43 3.59
C VAL A 196 -11.00 -13.46 2.25
N VAL A 197 -12.32 -13.66 2.24
CA VAL A 197 -13.13 -13.64 1.02
C VAL A 197 -13.02 -12.28 0.33
N SER A 198 -13.13 -11.18 1.08
CA SER A 198 -12.95 -9.82 0.52
C SER A 198 -11.57 -9.61 -0.07
N ILE A 199 -10.51 -10.03 0.64
CA ILE A 199 -9.12 -9.92 0.19
C ILE A 199 -8.91 -10.68 -1.13
N LEU A 200 -9.41 -11.92 -1.23
CA LEU A 200 -9.32 -12.74 -2.43
C LEU A 200 -10.13 -12.17 -3.60
N PHE A 201 -11.34 -11.66 -3.31
CA PHE A 201 -12.19 -11.05 -4.32
C PHE A 201 -11.52 -9.81 -4.93
N THR A 202 -11.01 -8.90 -4.09
CA THR A 202 -10.27 -7.71 -4.55
C THR A 202 -9.03 -8.10 -5.37
N ALA A 203 -8.25 -9.10 -4.93
CA ALA A 203 -7.10 -9.60 -5.70
C ALA A 203 -7.50 -10.06 -7.11
N LYS A 204 -8.57 -10.83 -7.20
CA LYS A 204 -9.07 -11.35 -8.49
C LYS A 204 -9.52 -10.21 -9.39
N CYS A 205 -10.26 -9.24 -8.86
CA CYS A 205 -10.69 -8.08 -9.62
C CYS A 205 -9.50 -7.24 -10.13
N ASP A 206 -8.49 -7.02 -9.30
CA ASP A 206 -7.33 -6.21 -9.69
C ASP A 206 -6.46 -6.93 -10.72
N ARG A 207 -6.27 -8.25 -10.56
CA ARG A 207 -5.60 -9.09 -11.57
C ARG A 207 -6.38 -9.07 -12.89
N GLN A 208 -7.70 -9.20 -12.84
CA GLN A 208 -8.57 -9.18 -14.02
C GLN A 208 -8.48 -7.83 -14.76
N LYS A 209 -8.52 -6.71 -14.05
CA LYS A 209 -8.32 -5.36 -14.63
C LYS A 209 -6.94 -5.23 -15.27
N TYR A 210 -5.91 -5.78 -14.64
CA TYR A 210 -4.54 -5.72 -15.15
C TYR A 210 -4.38 -6.53 -16.43
N GLU A 211 -4.80 -7.80 -16.46
CA GLU A 211 -4.71 -8.66 -17.65
C GLU A 211 -5.56 -8.10 -18.82
N PHE A 212 -6.72 -7.53 -18.51
CA PHE A 212 -7.56 -6.86 -19.52
C PHE A 212 -6.84 -5.66 -20.17
N ARG A 213 -6.16 -4.82 -19.37
CA ARG A 213 -5.38 -3.69 -19.89
C ARG A 213 -4.15 -4.16 -20.67
N LYS A 214 -3.50 -5.23 -20.21
CA LYS A 214 -2.32 -5.83 -20.85
C LYS A 214 -2.66 -6.45 -22.22
N SER A 215 -3.81 -7.09 -22.35
CA SER A 215 -4.33 -7.69 -23.59
C SER A 215 -4.96 -6.68 -24.56
N LYS A 216 -4.92 -5.38 -24.25
CA LYS A 216 -5.55 -4.31 -25.07
C LYS A 216 -7.02 -4.59 -25.43
N GLY A 217 -7.75 -5.30 -24.55
CA GLY A 217 -9.16 -5.59 -24.75
C GLY A 217 -9.48 -6.98 -25.31
N ASP A 218 -8.48 -7.78 -25.69
CA ASP A 218 -8.68 -9.12 -26.28
C ASP A 218 -8.88 -10.24 -25.22
N LEU A 219 -9.21 -9.87 -23.98
CA LEU A 219 -9.45 -10.84 -22.91
C LEU A 219 -10.94 -11.22 -22.86
N LYS A 220 -11.22 -12.51 -23.07
CA LYS A 220 -12.56 -13.07 -22.85
C LYS A 220 -12.82 -13.28 -21.35
N MET A 221 -13.91 -12.70 -20.85
CA MET A 221 -14.35 -12.83 -19.46
C MET A 221 -15.48 -13.86 -19.38
N GLY A 222 -15.19 -15.05 -18.84
CA GLY A 222 -16.19 -16.12 -18.74
C GLY A 222 -16.69 -16.63 -20.10
N GLY A 223 -15.84 -16.56 -21.14
CA GLY A 223 -16.17 -16.99 -22.50
C GLY A 223 -16.85 -15.92 -23.37
N VAL A 224 -17.17 -14.75 -22.81
CA VAL A 224 -17.78 -13.62 -23.52
C VAL A 224 -16.76 -12.49 -23.68
N ASP A 225 -16.84 -11.75 -24.78
CA ASP A 225 -15.98 -10.58 -25.00
C ASP A 225 -16.26 -9.52 -23.91
N ALA A 226 -15.20 -8.97 -23.33
CA ALA A 226 -15.32 -8.01 -22.25
C ALA A 226 -16.03 -6.72 -22.71
N PHE A 227 -16.96 -6.23 -21.91
CA PHE A 227 -17.51 -4.88 -22.10
C PHE A 227 -16.51 -3.84 -21.58
N PHE A 228 -16.14 -2.89 -22.43
CA PHE A 228 -15.23 -1.82 -22.05
C PHE A 228 -15.55 -0.51 -22.74
N ILE A 229 -15.16 0.58 -22.08
CA ILE A 229 -15.23 1.94 -22.62
C ILE A 229 -13.83 2.32 -23.08
N SER A 230 -13.70 2.73 -24.35
CA SER A 230 -12.46 3.31 -24.88
C SER A 230 -12.47 4.82 -24.67
N ALA A 231 -11.76 5.28 -23.65
CA ALA A 231 -11.60 6.70 -23.35
C ALA A 231 -10.43 7.26 -24.16
N LYS A 232 -10.73 7.98 -25.25
CA LYS A 232 -9.74 8.66 -26.08
C LYS A 232 -9.34 9.99 -25.45
N TYR A 233 -8.04 10.24 -25.34
CA TYR A 233 -7.48 11.51 -24.88
C TYR A 233 -6.30 11.89 -25.77
N ARG A 234 -5.94 13.18 -25.80
CA ARG A 234 -4.71 13.65 -26.43
C ARG A 234 -3.67 13.88 -25.35
N THR A 235 -2.44 13.46 -25.59
CA THR A 235 -1.30 13.84 -24.75
C THR A 235 -0.96 15.32 -24.97
N ASP A 236 -0.15 15.90 -24.09
CA ASP A 236 0.32 17.29 -24.21
C ASP A 236 1.11 17.53 -25.52
N SER A 237 1.65 16.46 -26.12
CA SER A 237 2.27 16.42 -27.45
C SER A 237 1.28 16.38 -28.63
N GLY A 238 -0.03 16.32 -28.37
CA GLY A 238 -1.08 16.24 -29.39
C GLY A 238 -1.36 14.83 -29.93
N GLU A 239 -0.62 13.81 -29.50
CA GLU A 239 -0.78 12.44 -29.96
C GLU A 239 -2.07 11.79 -29.41
N PRO A 240 -2.87 11.12 -30.25
CA PRO A 240 -4.08 10.44 -29.81
C PRO A 240 -3.73 9.16 -29.04
N ASN A 241 -4.17 9.07 -27.79
CA ASN A 241 -4.05 7.88 -26.96
C ASN A 241 -5.44 7.40 -26.47
N ALA A 242 -5.54 6.12 -26.12
CA ALA A 242 -6.78 5.54 -25.62
C ALA A 242 -6.53 4.69 -24.37
N ASN A 243 -7.32 4.93 -23.31
CA ASN A 243 -7.36 4.08 -22.13
C ASN A 243 -8.61 3.20 -22.18
N LEU A 244 -8.43 1.89 -21.92
CA LEU A 244 -9.54 0.94 -21.85
C LEU A 244 -10.01 0.81 -20.39
N LEU A 245 -11.27 1.15 -20.16
CA LEU A 245 -11.93 1.04 -18.86
C LEU A 245 -12.88 -0.16 -18.90
N LEU A 246 -12.56 -1.19 -18.12
CA LEU A 246 -13.40 -2.38 -17.98
C LEU A 246 -14.69 -2.00 -17.25
N GLY A 247 -15.84 -2.35 -17.82
CA GLY A 247 -17.16 -2.10 -17.22
C GLY A 247 -17.95 -3.37 -17.01
N GLU A 248 -18.96 -3.30 -16.16
CA GLU A 248 -19.97 -4.34 -16.00
C GLU A 248 -21.18 -3.99 -16.89
N SER A 249 -21.58 -4.88 -17.79
CA SER A 249 -22.58 -4.54 -18.82
C SER A 249 -24.01 -4.48 -18.26
N LYS A 250 -24.59 -3.27 -18.21
CA LYS A 250 -26.00 -2.97 -18.58
C LYS A 250 -26.34 -1.47 -18.68
N ILE A 251 -25.37 -0.59 -18.97
CA ILE A 251 -25.69 0.83 -19.18
C ILE A 251 -25.97 1.05 -20.67
N LYS A 252 -27.26 1.13 -21.05
CA LYS A 252 -27.68 1.69 -22.34
C LYS A 252 -27.32 3.18 -22.35
N VAL A 253 -26.12 3.53 -22.81
CA VAL A 253 -25.77 4.93 -23.08
C VAL A 253 -26.55 5.34 -24.33
N LYS A 254 -27.67 6.05 -24.13
CA LYS A 254 -28.40 6.72 -25.20
C LYS A 254 -27.46 7.78 -25.76
N LYS A 255 -27.00 7.63 -27.02
CA LYS A 255 -26.35 8.73 -27.74
C LYS A 255 -27.33 9.91 -27.73
N LEU A 256 -26.95 11.01 -27.09
CA LEU A 256 -27.53 12.31 -27.40
C LEU A 256 -26.93 12.71 -28.75
N SER A 257 -27.76 12.66 -29.80
CA SER A 257 -27.48 13.25 -31.10
C SER A 257 -27.77 14.75 -31.00
N GLU A 258 -26.75 15.53 -31.39
CA GLU A 258 -26.75 16.96 -31.77
C GLU A 258 -27.22 18.00 -30.73
#